data_AF-A0A444KCE2-F1
#
_entry.id   AF-A0A444KCE2-F1
#
_cell.length_a   1.000
_cell.length_b   1.000
_cell.length_c   1.000
_cell.angle_alpha   90.00
_cell.angle_beta   90.00
_cell.angle_gamma   90.00
#
_symmetry.space_group_name_H-M   'P 1'
#
loop_
_entity.id
_entity.type
_entity.pdbx_description
1 polymer ?
#
loop_
_entity_poly.entity_id
_entity_poly.type
_entity_poly.pdbx_seq_one_letter_code
_entity_poly.pdbx_strand_id
1 'polypeptide(L)'
;MSVPSFSPAMLQLFLYAHCVAAHGRTPRLKFQTAAEREKARLRKLARITVNQMHSAWMGRLPTPEPRARLWAVLGHFPSDFGVVLTHG
;
A
#
# COMPACT_ATOMS: atom_id res chain seq x y z
N MET A 1 3.01 2.13 25.21
CA MET A 1 3.11 2.46 23.77
C MET A 1 2.05 1.65 23.04
N SER A 2 1.25 2.27 22.17
CA SER A 2 0.26 1.57 21.34
C SER A 2 0.95 0.83 20.19
N VAL A 3 0.59 -0.42 19.94
CA VAL A 3 1.10 -1.19 18.79
C VAL A 3 0.54 -0.59 17.49
N PRO A 4 1.37 -0.30 16.47
CA PRO A 4 0.90 0.21 15.20
C PRO A 4 0.01 -0.80 14.45
N SER A 5 -1.01 -0.30 13.77
CA SER A 5 -1.94 -1.12 13.00
C SER A 5 -1.42 -1.37 11.58
N PHE A 6 -1.26 -2.64 11.22
CA PHE A 6 -0.94 -3.08 9.85
C PHE A 6 -2.15 -3.72 9.14
N SER A 7 -3.36 -3.26 9.49
CA SER A 7 -4.62 -3.72 8.91
C SER A 7 -4.74 -3.37 7.42
N PRO A 8 -5.58 -4.10 6.65
CA PRO A 8 -5.85 -3.76 5.25
C PRO A 8 -6.38 -2.32 5.05
N ALA A 9 -7.21 -1.83 5.96
CA ALA A 9 -7.70 -0.45 5.94
C ALA A 9 -6.57 0.58 6.16
N MET A 10 -5.62 0.29 7.06
CA MET A 10 -4.47 1.18 7.25
C MET A 10 -3.57 1.20 6.01
N LEU A 11 -3.37 0.04 5.37
CA LEU A 11 -2.61 -0.04 4.13
C LEU A 11 -3.25 0.81 3.01
N GLN A 12 -4.58 0.79 2.88
CA GLN A 12 -5.29 1.64 1.92
C GLN A 12 -5.00 3.12 2.13
N LEU A 13 -5.00 3.60 3.39
CA LEU A 13 -4.71 4.99 3.72
C LEU A 13 -3.29 5.39 3.28
N PHE A 14 -2.29 4.55 3.53
CA PHE A 14 -0.91 4.81 3.11
C PHE A 14 -0.76 4.80 1.58
N LEU A 15 -1.43 3.87 0.88
CA LEU A 15 -1.44 3.85 -0.58
C LEU A 15 -2.05 5.14 -1.15
N TYR A 16 -3.14 5.63 -0.56
CA TYR A 16 -3.77 6.89 -0.96
C TYR A 16 -2.83 8.07 -0.72
N ALA A 17 -2.19 8.14 0.45
CA ALA A 17 -1.21 9.19 0.77
C ALA A 17 -0.05 9.23 -0.23
N HIS A 18 0.47 8.07 -0.65
CA HIS A 18 1.49 7.98 -1.70
C HIS A 18 1.00 8.52 -3.05
N CYS A 19 -0.26 8.24 -3.42
CA CYS A 19 -0.85 8.77 -4.65
C CYS A 19 -1.00 10.30 -4.59
N VAL A 20 -1.41 10.85 -3.44
CA VAL A 20 -1.48 12.30 -3.22
C VAL A 20 -0.09 12.93 -3.34
N ALA A 21 0.93 12.34 -2.70
CA ALA A 21 2.31 12.82 -2.80
C ALA A 21 2.88 12.71 -4.23
N ALA A 22 2.52 11.67 -4.98
CA ALA A 22 2.89 11.53 -6.40
C ALA A 22 2.23 12.62 -7.28
N HIS A 23 0.96 12.94 -7.01
CA HIS A 23 0.27 14.02 -7.70
C HIS A 23 0.87 15.39 -7.37
N GLY A 24 1.24 15.65 -6.12
CA GLY A 24 1.93 16.88 -5.73
C GLY A 24 3.26 17.11 -6.46
N ARG A 25 3.97 16.03 -6.83
CA ARG A 25 5.19 16.08 -7.67
C ARG A 25 4.91 16.26 -9.16
N THR A 26 3.66 16.08 -9.60
CA THR A 26 3.23 16.16 -11.00
C THR A 26 1.91 16.94 -11.15
N PRO A 27 1.86 18.22 -10.74
CA PRO A 27 0.59 18.95 -10.59
C PRO A 27 -0.16 19.19 -11.92
N ARG A 28 0.52 19.05 -13.06
CA ARG A 28 -0.09 19.16 -14.40
C ARG A 28 -0.93 17.94 -14.79
N LEU A 29 -0.75 16.80 -14.12
CA LEU A 29 -1.54 15.59 -14.38
C LEU A 29 -2.80 15.58 -13.52
N LYS A 30 -3.91 15.06 -14.03
CA LYS A 30 -5.08 14.76 -13.18
C LYS A 30 -4.68 13.77 -12.09
N PHE A 31 -5.24 13.93 -10.89
CA PHE A 31 -4.98 13.03 -9.75
C PHE A 31 -5.13 11.55 -10.14
N GLN A 32 -6.20 11.19 -10.87
CA GLN A 32 -6.43 9.82 -11.33
C GLN A 32 -5.25 9.27 -12.14
N THR A 33 -4.71 10.06 -13.08
CA THR A 33 -3.56 9.64 -13.91
C THR A 33 -2.30 9.46 -13.07
N ALA A 34 -2.04 10.38 -12.14
CA ALA A 34 -0.90 10.26 -11.22
C ALA A 34 -1.04 9.03 -10.29
N ALA A 35 -2.23 8.80 -9.76
CA ALA A 35 -2.56 7.67 -8.90
C ALA A 35 -2.43 6.33 -9.64
N GLU A 36 -2.91 6.21 -10.88
CA GLU A 36 -2.73 4.98 -11.67
C GLU A 36 -1.25 4.68 -11.94
N ARG A 37 -0.44 5.70 -12.26
CA ARG A 37 1.00 5.55 -12.44
C ARG A 37 1.69 5.11 -11.15
N GLU A 38 1.34 5.71 -10.03
CA GLU A 38 1.92 5.38 -8.74
C GLU A 38 1.51 3.97 -8.27
N LYS A 39 0.23 3.60 -8.39
CA LYS A 39 -0.24 2.24 -8.14
C LYS A 39 0.50 1.22 -9.01
N ALA A 40 0.69 1.50 -10.30
CA ALA A 40 1.45 0.62 -11.19
C ALA A 40 2.92 0.48 -10.74
N ARG A 41 3.55 1.56 -10.29
CA ARG A 41 4.91 1.57 -9.75
C ARG A 41 5.01 0.73 -8.48
N LEU A 42 4.17 1.02 -7.47
CA LEU A 42 4.14 0.32 -6.19
C LEU A 42 3.86 -1.18 -6.37
N ARG A 43 2.92 -1.53 -7.26
CA ARG A 43 2.60 -2.92 -7.60
C ARG A 43 3.82 -3.68 -8.13
N LYS A 44 4.56 -3.07 -9.06
CA LYS A 44 5.76 -3.67 -9.65
C LYS A 44 6.85 -3.87 -8.59
N LEU A 45 7.08 -2.86 -7.74
CA LEU A 45 8.06 -2.95 -6.64
C LEU A 45 7.67 -4.04 -5.63
N ALA A 46 6.38 -4.13 -5.29
CA ALA A 46 5.88 -5.12 -4.35
C ALA A 46 5.76 -6.52 -4.96
N ARG A 47 5.99 -6.67 -6.27
CA ARG A 47 5.87 -7.93 -7.02
C ARG A 47 4.52 -8.63 -6.80
N ILE A 48 3.44 -7.85 -6.77
CA ILE A 48 2.07 -8.36 -6.59
C ILE A 48 1.27 -8.28 -7.90
N THR A 49 0.19 -9.05 -7.95
CA THR A 49 -0.74 -9.06 -9.09
C THR A 49 -1.59 -7.79 -9.12
N VAL A 50 -2.24 -7.54 -10.27
CA VAL A 50 -3.21 -6.44 -10.40
C VAL A 50 -4.37 -6.62 -9.42
N ASN A 51 -4.89 -7.84 -9.28
CA ASN A 51 -5.97 -8.15 -8.35
C ASN A 51 -5.58 -7.89 -6.90
N GLN A 52 -4.35 -8.26 -6.50
CA GLN A 52 -3.85 -7.97 -5.14
C GLN A 52 -3.72 -6.46 -4.90
N MET A 53 -3.23 -5.68 -5.87
CA MET A 53 -3.19 -4.23 -5.76
C MET A 53 -4.60 -3.63 -5.68
N HIS A 54 -5.55 -4.15 -6.47
CA HIS A 54 -6.95 -3.73 -6.41
C HIS A 54 -7.57 -4.03 -5.03
N SER A 55 -7.38 -5.24 -4.49
CA SER A 55 -7.80 -5.59 -3.13
C SER A 55 -7.17 -4.69 -2.07
N ALA A 56 -5.89 -4.34 -2.18
CA ALA A 56 -5.22 -3.42 -1.27
C ALA A 56 -5.82 -2.01 -1.34
N TRP A 57 -6.11 -1.54 -2.56
CA TRP A 57 -6.75 -0.25 -2.79
C TRP A 57 -8.17 -0.16 -2.24
N MET A 58 -8.89 -1.28 -2.19
CA MET A 58 -10.20 -1.39 -1.55
C MET A 58 -10.12 -1.60 -0.03
N GLY A 59 -8.92 -1.69 0.55
CA GLY A 59 -8.75 -1.98 1.98
C GLY A 59 -9.13 -3.41 2.37
N ARG A 60 -9.00 -4.37 1.44
CA ARG A 60 -9.46 -5.76 1.58
C ARG A 60 -8.44 -6.77 1.06
N LEU A 61 -7.13 -6.54 1.28
CA LEU A 61 -6.09 -7.50 0.91
C LEU A 61 -5.89 -8.53 2.03
N PRO A 62 -6.44 -9.75 1.89
CA PRO A 62 -6.54 -10.67 3.02
C PRO A 62 -5.24 -11.44 3.26
N THR A 63 -4.45 -11.64 2.21
CA THR A 63 -3.25 -12.46 2.26
C THR A 63 -2.09 -11.72 2.94
N PRO A 64 -1.47 -12.33 3.97
CA PRO A 64 -0.37 -11.70 4.72
C PRO A 64 0.83 -11.32 3.86
N GLU A 65 1.27 -12.22 2.99
CA GLU A 65 2.53 -12.09 2.26
C GLU A 65 2.51 -10.91 1.25
N PRO A 66 1.48 -10.75 0.38
CA PRO A 66 1.35 -9.53 -0.44
C PRO A 66 1.23 -8.25 0.38
N ARG A 67 0.60 -8.30 1.56
CA ARG A 67 0.44 -7.15 2.45
C ARG A 67 1.78 -6.73 3.05
N ALA A 68 2.59 -7.70 3.50
CA ALA A 68 3.95 -7.47 3.98
C ALA A 68 4.82 -6.84 2.88
N ARG A 69 4.74 -7.34 1.64
CA ARG A 69 5.50 -6.76 0.51
C ARG A 69 5.10 -5.32 0.21
N LEU A 70 3.81 -4.98 0.28
CA LEU A 70 3.38 -3.60 0.10
C LEU A 70 3.88 -2.70 1.23
N TRP A 71 3.78 -3.13 2.49
CA TRP A 71 4.34 -2.38 3.61
C TRP A 71 5.84 -2.14 3.47
N ALA A 72 6.60 -3.15 3.05
CA ALA A 72 8.04 -3.03 2.80
C ALA A 72 8.36 -1.98 1.73
N VAL A 73 7.60 -1.95 0.63
CA VAL A 73 7.75 -0.92 -0.42
C VAL A 73 7.41 0.48 0.08
N LEU A 74 6.51 0.59 1.05
CA LEU A 74 6.15 1.84 1.73
C LEU A 74 7.17 2.22 2.82
N GLY A 75 8.20 1.39 3.05
CA GLY A 75 9.25 1.65 4.05
C GLY A 75 8.87 1.25 5.47
N HIS A 76 7.85 0.40 5.64
CA HIS A 76 7.40 -0.07 6.95
C HIS A 76 7.46 -1.60 7.04
N PHE A 77 8.01 -2.11 8.13
CA PHE A 77 8.14 -3.55 8.35
C PHE A 77 7.37 -3.93 9.63
N PRO A 78 6.27 -4.71 9.53
CA PRO A 78 5.50 -5.12 10.70
C PRO A 78 6.33 -5.83 11.78
N SER A 79 7.37 -6.57 11.35
CA SER A 79 8.31 -7.29 12.22
C SER A 79 9.07 -6.37 13.18
N ASP A 80 9.36 -5.12 12.78
CA ASP A 80 10.08 -4.16 13.62
C ASP A 80 9.27 -3.77 14.87
N PHE A 81 7.96 -4.04 14.84
CA PHE A 81 7.03 -3.80 15.94
C PHE A 81 6.54 -5.09 16.61
N GLY A 82 7.16 -6.23 16.28
CA GLY A 82 6.71 -7.55 16.77
C GLY A 82 5.36 -8.00 16.20
N VAL A 83 4.92 -7.42 15.08
CA VAL A 83 3.62 -7.75 14.47
C VAL A 83 3.80 -8.82 13.40
N VAL A 84 3.09 -9.94 13.57
CA VAL A 84 2.96 -11.00 12.55
C VAL A 84 1.62 -10.82 11.83
N LEU A 85 1.66 -10.67 10.51
CA LEU A 85 0.45 -10.54 9.71
C LEU A 85 -0.25 -11.90 9.57
N THR A 86 -1.54 -11.93 9.88
CA THR A 86 -2.41 -13.08 9.71
C THR A 86 -3.43 -12.83 8.60
N HIS A 87 -4.06 -13.91 8.13
CA HIS A 87 -5.20 -13.80 7.24
C HIS A 87 -6.29 -12.96 7.92
N GLY A 88 -6.88 -12.03 7.18
CA GLY A 88 -7.92 -11.13 7.67
C GLY A 88 -8.71 -10.51 6.55
#